data_AF-A0A7C7AUQ3-F1
#
_entry.id   AF-A0A7C7AUQ3-F1
#
_cell.length_a   1.000
_cell.length_b   1.000
_cell.length_c   1.000
_cell.angle_alpha   90.00
_cell.angle_beta   90.00
_cell.angle_gamma   90.00
#
_symmetry.space_group_name_H-M   'P 1'
#
loop_
_entity.id
_entity.type
_entity.pdbx_description
1 polymer ?
#
loop_
_entity_poly.entity_id
_entity_poly.type
_entity_poly.pdbx_seq_one_letter_code
_entity_poly.pdbx_strand_id
1 'polypeptide(L)'
;MIEQIRKKKITAFLSGFCAKNGYELSVARGKAYDYAIATGTRTLFIKTTCVPPHAAITINSKDTWSLTYGGPRGKQRGYARQRYLTELVAFLRGDFPGVRVVLIYPTVDKVQRYLNESEIAILNHKQAAHGIRFITFVDWESHFPDLL
;
A
#
# COMPACT_ATOMS: atom_id res chain seq x y z
N MET A 1 -10.34 -18.37 3.85
CA MET A 1 -9.29 -19.23 3.24
C MET A 1 -8.31 -18.45 2.37
N ILE A 2 -8.76 -17.73 1.32
CA ILE A 2 -7.86 -16.96 0.42
C ILE A 2 -7.08 -15.86 1.16
N GLU A 3 -7.71 -15.11 2.05
CA GLU A 3 -7.06 -14.02 2.81
C GLU A 3 -5.94 -14.52 3.72
N GLN A 4 -6.14 -15.65 4.40
CA GLN A 4 -5.12 -16.27 5.25
C GLN A 4 -3.91 -16.74 4.44
N ILE A 5 -4.13 -17.30 3.24
CA ILE A 5 -3.05 -17.71 2.34
C ILE A 5 -2.23 -16.49 1.91
N ARG A 6 -2.89 -15.37 1.55
CA ARG A 6 -2.22 -14.12 1.16
C ARG A 6 -1.42 -13.54 2.31
N LYS A 7 -2.01 -13.44 3.51
CA LYS A 7 -1.31 -12.96 4.71
C LYS A 7 -0.08 -13.81 5.00
N LYS A 8 -0.18 -15.14 4.93
CA LYS A 8 0.99 -16.03 5.07
C LYS A 8 2.07 -15.74 4.04
N LYS A 9 1.70 -15.53 2.77
CA LYS A 9 2.65 -15.19 1.70
C LYS A 9 3.34 -13.85 1.93
N ILE A 10 2.60 -12.82 2.33
CA ILE A 10 3.16 -11.50 2.64
C ILE A 10 4.10 -11.62 3.85
N THR A 11 3.68 -12.27 4.92
CA THR A 11 4.51 -12.46 6.12
C THR A 11 5.80 -13.21 5.80
N ALA A 12 5.72 -14.32 5.05
CA ALA A 12 6.91 -15.09 4.66
C ALA A 12 7.87 -14.26 3.82
N PHE A 13 7.33 -13.50 2.85
CA PHE A 13 8.12 -12.60 2.02
C PHE A 13 8.82 -11.50 2.83
N LEU A 14 8.07 -10.76 3.65
CA LEU A 14 8.63 -9.70 4.49
C LEU A 14 9.65 -10.25 5.48
N SER A 15 9.40 -11.43 6.06
CA SER A 15 10.34 -12.06 6.99
C SER A 15 11.64 -12.44 6.29
N GLY A 16 11.58 -13.02 5.08
CA GLY A 16 12.76 -13.33 4.29
C GLY A 16 13.54 -12.09 3.89
N PHE A 17 12.83 -11.04 3.45
CA PHE A 17 13.43 -9.75 3.13
C PHE A 17 14.14 -9.13 4.34
N CYS A 18 13.50 -9.11 5.51
CA CYS A 18 14.09 -8.55 6.72
C CYS A 18 15.31 -9.35 7.18
N ALA A 19 15.24 -10.68 7.17
CA ALA A 19 16.36 -11.55 7.52
C ALA A 19 17.57 -11.33 6.60
N LYS A 20 17.35 -11.16 5.29
CA LYS A 20 18.41 -10.87 4.30
C LYS A 20 19.11 -9.54 4.55
N ASN A 21 18.39 -8.53 5.06
CA ASN A 21 18.89 -7.17 5.21
C ASN A 21 19.23 -6.79 6.66
N GLY A 22 19.11 -7.72 7.62
CA GLY A 22 19.36 -7.45 9.03
C GLY A 22 18.32 -6.52 9.68
N TYR A 23 17.08 -6.52 9.18
CA TYR A 23 15.98 -5.76 9.74
C TYR A 23 15.13 -6.60 10.68
N GLU A 24 14.45 -5.94 11.62
CA GLU A 24 13.54 -6.61 12.55
C GLU A 24 12.09 -6.47 12.07
N LEU A 25 11.42 -7.61 11.83
CA LEU A 25 10.01 -7.67 11.48
C LEU A 25 9.15 -7.98 12.71
N SER A 26 8.15 -7.15 12.97
CA SER A 26 7.10 -7.39 13.96
C SER A 26 5.74 -7.51 13.31
N VAL A 27 4.97 -8.55 13.65
CA VAL A 27 3.57 -8.71 13.22
C VAL A 27 2.65 -8.12 14.27
N ALA A 28 1.78 -7.20 13.87
CA ALA A 28 0.87 -6.53 14.79
C ALA A 28 -0.50 -7.22 14.82
N ARG A 29 -1.09 -7.31 16.02
CA ARG A 29 -2.46 -7.80 16.24
C ARG A 29 -3.28 -6.73 16.93
N GLY A 30 -4.48 -6.46 16.43
CA GLY A 30 -5.39 -5.44 16.99
C GLY A 30 -4.88 -4.00 16.84
N LYS A 31 -3.88 -3.76 15.98
CA LYS A 31 -3.37 -2.42 15.66
C LYS A 31 -3.92 -1.96 14.31
N ALA A 32 -3.83 -0.65 14.08
CA ALA A 32 -4.23 -0.05 12.81
C ALA A 32 -3.28 -0.43 11.65
N TYR A 33 -2.06 -0.86 11.92
CA TYR A 33 -1.10 -1.44 10.97
C TYR A 33 -1.01 -2.97 11.13
N ASP A 34 -0.50 -3.66 10.11
CA ASP A 34 -0.35 -5.13 10.11
C ASP A 34 1.08 -5.55 10.45
N TYR A 35 2.08 -4.77 10.05
CA TYR A 35 3.50 -5.06 10.25
C TYR A 35 4.28 -3.81 10.68
N ALA A 36 5.37 -4.00 11.41
CA ALA A 36 6.39 -2.99 11.61
C ALA A 36 7.77 -3.55 11.23
N ILE A 37 8.56 -2.77 10.49
CA ILE A 37 9.94 -3.10 10.15
C ILE A 37 10.86 -2.06 10.76
N ALA A 38 11.73 -2.47 11.69
CA ALA A 38 12.77 -1.63 12.25
C ALA A 38 14.07 -1.86 11.48
N THR A 39 14.64 -0.76 10.96
CA THR A 39 15.87 -0.76 10.14
C THR A 39 17.10 -0.28 10.91
N GLY A 40 16.95 -0.06 12.23
CA GLY A 40 17.94 0.58 13.09
C GLY A 40 17.86 2.12 13.08
N THR A 41 17.58 2.74 11.93
CA THR A 41 17.46 4.21 11.83
C THR A 41 16.02 4.69 11.85
N ARG A 42 15.10 3.91 11.27
CA ARG A 42 13.68 4.23 11.16
C ARG A 42 12.82 2.99 11.34
N THR A 43 11.59 3.21 11.79
CA THR A 43 10.54 2.19 11.84
C THR A 43 9.52 2.46 10.74
N LEU A 44 9.25 1.46 9.91
CA LEU A 44 8.20 1.49 8.90
C LEU A 44 6.98 0.78 9.47
N PHE A 45 5.85 1.48 9.56
CA PHE A 45 4.55 0.92 9.91
C PHE A 45 3.78 0.62 8.64
N ILE A 46 3.43 -0.65 8.44
CA ILE A 46 2.91 -1.15 7.17
C ILE A 46 1.48 -1.64 7.34
N LYS A 47 0.57 -1.12 6.51
CA LYS A 47 -0.78 -1.65 6.34
C LYS A 47 -0.90 -2.31 4.98
N THR A 48 -1.43 -3.52 4.93
CA THR A 48 -1.65 -4.22 3.66
C THR A 48 -3.04 -3.94 3.10
N THR A 49 -3.14 -3.79 1.79
CA THR A 49 -4.41 -3.86 1.06
C THR A 49 -4.29 -4.81 -0.11
N CYS A 50 -5.35 -5.58 -0.36
CA CYS A 50 -5.41 -6.51 -1.49
C CYS A 50 -6.25 -5.91 -2.60
N VAL A 51 -5.70 -5.91 -3.82
CA VAL A 51 -6.38 -5.44 -5.01
C VAL A 51 -6.51 -6.59 -6.03
N PRO A 52 -7.60 -6.63 -6.81
CA PRO A 52 -7.74 -7.57 -7.92
C PRO A 52 -6.85 -7.14 -9.11
N PRO A 53 -6.68 -8.02 -10.12
CA PRO A 53 -6.01 -7.64 -11.37
C PRO A 53 -6.70 -6.46 -12.04
N HIS A 54 -5.92 -5.63 -12.75
CA HIS A 54 -6.39 -4.41 -13.43
C HIS A 54 -7.10 -3.48 -12.48
N ALA A 55 -6.31 -2.82 -11.65
CA ALA A 55 -6.79 -1.93 -10.61
C ALA A 55 -6.01 -0.61 -10.64
N ALA A 56 -6.68 0.47 -10.23
CA ALA A 56 -6.07 1.73 -9.86
C ALA A 56 -6.55 2.16 -8.48
N ILE A 57 -5.67 2.84 -7.75
CA ILE A 57 -6.01 3.48 -6.48
C ILE A 57 -6.06 4.98 -6.71
N THR A 58 -7.15 5.61 -6.27
CA THR A 58 -7.28 7.07 -6.24
C THR A 58 -7.32 7.55 -4.80
N ILE A 59 -6.44 8.48 -4.47
CA ILE A 59 -6.36 9.12 -3.16
C ILE A 59 -7.22 10.37 -3.23
N ASN A 60 -8.40 10.31 -2.62
CA ASN A 60 -9.38 11.39 -2.63
C ASN A 60 -9.08 12.41 -1.52
N SER A 61 -8.63 11.92 -0.37
CA SER A 61 -8.27 12.75 0.80
C SER A 61 -7.21 12.05 1.67
N LYS A 62 -6.82 12.71 2.77
CA LYS A 62 -5.92 12.15 3.79
C LYS A 62 -6.41 10.81 4.39
N ASP A 63 -7.70 10.55 4.36
CA ASP A 63 -8.34 9.39 5.01
C ASP A 63 -9.20 8.55 4.06
N THR A 64 -9.36 8.97 2.80
CA THR A 64 -10.26 8.31 1.85
C THR A 64 -9.52 7.94 0.58
N TRP A 65 -9.25 6.64 0.44
CA TRP A 65 -8.68 6.04 -0.77
C TRP A 65 -9.76 5.19 -1.44
N SER A 66 -9.88 5.27 -2.76
CA SER A 66 -10.79 4.45 -3.56
C SER A 66 -10.00 3.53 -4.48
N LEU A 67 -10.55 2.34 -4.69
CA LEU A 67 -10.06 1.32 -5.59
C LEU A 67 -11.03 1.20 -6.76
N THR A 68 -10.53 1.41 -7.96
CA THR A 68 -11.26 1.13 -9.20
C THR A 68 -10.63 -0.09 -9.87
N TYR A 69 -11.43 -1.04 -10.34
CA TYR A 69 -10.90 -2.29 -10.90
C TYR A 69 -11.78 -2.98 -11.94
N GLY A 70 -11.19 -3.94 -12.65
CA GLY A 70 -11.84 -4.73 -13.69
C GLY A 70 -12.03 -3.94 -14.99
N GLY A 71 -12.91 -4.44 -15.86
CA GLY A 71 -13.09 -3.89 -17.21
C GLY A 71 -12.07 -4.46 -18.22
N PRO A 72 -12.38 -4.41 -19.53
CA PRO A 72 -11.48 -4.88 -20.57
C PRO A 72 -10.25 -3.98 -20.69
N ARG A 73 -9.05 -4.58 -20.67
CA ARG A 73 -7.79 -3.89 -20.93
C ARG A 73 -7.84 -3.21 -22.31
N GLY A 74 -7.51 -1.92 -22.39
CA GLY A 74 -7.34 -1.20 -23.65
C GLY A 74 -8.61 -0.63 -24.31
N LYS A 75 -9.79 -0.67 -23.67
CA LYS A 75 -10.98 0.06 -24.15
C LYS A 75 -11.15 1.39 -23.43
N GLN A 76 -11.72 2.38 -24.12
CA GLN A 76 -12.07 3.72 -23.58
C GLN A 76 -13.05 3.67 -22.39
N ARG A 77 -13.77 2.55 -22.18
CA ARG A 77 -14.55 2.30 -20.95
C ARG A 77 -13.60 1.82 -19.87
N GLY A 78 -13.25 2.72 -18.95
CA GLY A 78 -12.36 2.48 -17.81
C GLY A 78 -12.83 1.40 -16.84
N TYR A 79 -12.17 1.34 -15.68
CA TYR A 79 -12.44 0.38 -14.63
C TYR A 79 -13.95 0.18 -14.35
N ALA A 80 -14.41 -1.07 -14.35
CA ALA A 80 -15.84 -1.39 -14.30
C ALA A 80 -16.46 -1.31 -12.89
N ARG A 81 -15.64 -1.37 -11.85
CA ARG A 81 -16.06 -1.40 -10.45
C ARG A 81 -15.28 -0.37 -9.64
N GLN A 82 -15.93 0.16 -8.61
CA GLN A 82 -15.32 1.08 -7.65
C GLN A 82 -15.75 0.71 -6.23
N ARG A 83 -14.82 0.79 -5.28
CA ARG A 83 -15.12 0.75 -3.83
C ARG A 83 -14.15 1.65 -3.07
N TYR A 84 -14.52 2.05 -1.86
CA TYR A 84 -13.57 2.64 -0.92
C TYR A 84 -12.71 1.57 -0.24
N LEU A 85 -11.45 1.90 0.03
CA LEU A 85 -10.52 1.09 0.81
C LEU A 85 -10.73 1.35 2.30
N THR A 86 -11.93 1.04 2.80
CA THR A 86 -12.34 1.29 4.19
C THR A 86 -11.44 0.58 5.20
N GLU A 87 -10.80 -0.52 4.79
CA GLU A 87 -9.81 -1.25 5.57
C GLU A 87 -8.57 -0.41 5.94
N LEU A 88 -8.30 0.68 5.21
CA LEU A 88 -7.16 1.56 5.45
C LEU A 88 -7.49 2.69 6.42
N VAL A 89 -8.76 3.04 6.64
CA VAL A 89 -9.15 4.30 7.32
C VAL A 89 -8.50 4.45 8.69
N ALA A 90 -8.49 3.38 9.51
CA ALA A 90 -7.86 3.40 10.82
C ALA A 90 -6.34 3.64 10.74
N PHE A 91 -5.68 3.12 9.71
CA PHE A 91 -4.25 3.33 9.46
C PHE A 91 -3.97 4.75 8.96
N LEU A 92 -4.76 5.24 8.01
CA LEU A 92 -4.59 6.57 7.41
C LEU A 92 -4.75 7.69 8.45
N ARG A 93 -5.68 7.51 9.39
CA ARG A 93 -5.90 8.43 10.51
C ARG A 93 -4.92 8.23 11.67
N GLY A 94 -4.21 7.11 11.69
CA GLY A 94 -3.26 6.79 12.74
C GLY A 94 -2.04 7.69 12.70
N ASP A 95 -1.60 8.11 13.89
CA ASP A 95 -0.31 8.76 14.09
C ASP A 95 0.68 7.73 14.64
N PHE A 96 1.78 7.54 13.93
CA PHE A 96 2.80 6.56 14.29
C PHE A 96 4.18 7.22 14.18
N PRO A 97 5.09 7.00 15.14
CA PRO A 97 6.40 7.64 15.17
C PRO A 97 7.37 6.98 14.17
N GLY A 98 7.07 7.10 12.88
CA GLY A 98 7.84 6.47 11.80
C GLY A 98 7.21 6.64 10.41
N VAL A 99 7.74 5.89 9.44
CA VAL A 99 7.26 5.96 8.06
C VAL A 99 6.01 5.11 7.91
N ARG A 100 4.91 5.71 7.45
CA ARG A 100 3.65 5.01 7.20
C ARG A 100 3.61 4.53 5.77
N VAL A 101 3.44 3.22 5.57
CA VAL A 101 3.46 2.58 4.26
C VAL A 101 2.20 1.76 4.04
N VAL A 102 1.55 1.96 2.89
CA VAL A 102 0.53 1.04 2.38
C VAL A 102 1.20 0.05 1.42
N LEU A 103 1.22 -1.23 1.79
CA LEU A 103 1.69 -2.33 0.95
C LEU A 103 0.52 -2.87 0.12
N ILE A 104 0.58 -2.68 -1.19
CA ILE A 104 -0.48 -3.07 -2.13
C ILE A 104 -0.16 -4.45 -2.72
N TYR A 105 -1.02 -5.44 -2.45
CA TYR A 105 -0.84 -6.81 -2.94
C TYR A 105 -1.84 -7.18 -4.05
N PRO A 106 -1.41 -7.81 -5.16
CA PRO A 106 -0.01 -8.04 -5.54
C PRO A 106 0.61 -6.80 -6.22
N THR A 107 -0.17 -6.08 -7.03
CA THR A 107 0.25 -4.88 -7.75
C THR A 107 -0.96 -4.10 -8.23
N VAL A 108 -0.74 -2.87 -8.69
CA VAL A 108 -1.76 -1.92 -9.17
C VAL A 108 -1.23 -1.27 -10.45
N ASP A 109 -2.11 -0.94 -11.40
CA ASP A 109 -1.71 -0.29 -12.65
C ASP A 109 -1.16 1.12 -12.39
N LYS A 110 -1.77 1.83 -11.43
CA LYS A 110 -1.36 3.17 -10.99
C LYS A 110 -1.97 3.53 -9.63
N VAL A 111 -1.27 4.41 -8.91
CA VAL A 111 -1.80 5.17 -7.79
C VAL A 111 -1.87 6.63 -8.23
N GLN A 112 -2.99 7.29 -8.00
CA GLN A 112 -3.22 8.67 -8.42
C GLN A 112 -3.87 9.50 -7.31
N ARG A 113 -3.67 10.81 -7.32
CA ARG A 113 -4.19 11.73 -6.30
C ARG A 113 -4.82 12.95 -6.97
N TYR A 114 -5.97 13.38 -6.47
CA TYR A 114 -6.54 14.68 -6.84
C TYR A 114 -5.66 15.81 -6.31
N LEU A 115 -5.23 16.73 -7.18
CA LEU A 115 -4.59 17.98 -6.79
C LEU A 115 -5.65 19.05 -6.48
N ASN A 116 -6.74 19.01 -7.23
CA ASN A 116 -7.96 19.81 -7.08
C ASN A 116 -9.12 19.07 -7.76
N GLU A 117 -10.27 19.72 -7.96
CA GLU A 117 -11.46 19.11 -8.56
C GLU A 117 -11.28 18.66 -10.02
N SER A 118 -10.30 19.21 -10.74
CA SER A 118 -10.10 18.98 -12.18
C SER A 118 -8.78 18.28 -12.52
N GLU A 119 -7.82 18.24 -11.60
CA GLU A 119 -6.47 17.75 -11.85
C GLU A 119 -6.14 16.51 -11.03
N ILE A 120 -5.59 15.50 -11.71
CA ILE A 120 -5.14 14.25 -11.12
C ILE A 120 -3.66 14.06 -11.45
N ALA A 121 -2.84 13.78 -10.43
CA ALA A 121 -1.45 13.39 -10.58
C ALA A 121 -1.29 11.88 -10.38
N ILE A 122 -0.53 11.21 -11.25
CA ILE A 122 -0.08 9.83 -11.03
C ILE A 122 1.14 9.88 -10.10
N LEU A 123 1.09 9.09 -9.03
CA LEU A 123 2.14 9.03 -8.02
C LEU A 123 3.08 7.84 -8.26
N ASN A 124 4.36 8.03 -7.92
CA ASN A 124 5.36 6.97 -7.83
C ASN A 124 5.77 6.68 -6.37
N HIS A 125 6.59 5.65 -6.17
CA HIS A 125 7.02 5.18 -4.84
C HIS A 125 7.79 6.23 -4.02
N LYS A 126 8.41 7.21 -4.68
CA LYS A 126 9.17 8.30 -4.06
C LYS A 126 8.29 9.43 -3.53
N GLN A 127 7.00 9.42 -3.86
CA GLN A 127 6.05 10.44 -3.45
C GLN A 127 5.22 9.96 -2.24
N ALA A 128 4.80 10.91 -1.40
CA ALA A 128 3.95 10.64 -0.27
C ALA A 128 2.61 11.35 -0.49
N ALA A 129 1.52 10.67 -0.19
CA ALA A 129 0.20 11.26 -0.14
C ALA A 129 -0.16 11.51 1.32
N HIS A 130 -0.23 12.77 1.73
CA HIS A 130 -0.53 13.17 3.11
C HIS A 130 0.43 12.52 4.14
N GLY A 131 1.72 12.42 3.80
CA GLY A 131 2.74 11.81 4.65
C GLY A 131 2.66 10.28 4.73
N ILE A 132 1.95 9.63 3.80
CA ILE A 132 1.83 8.19 3.69
C ILE A 132 2.45 7.74 2.37
N ARG A 133 3.38 6.79 2.46
CA ARG A 133 4.03 6.14 1.32
C ARG A 133 3.21 4.94 0.88
N PHE A 134 3.43 4.49 -0.35
CA PHE A 134 2.87 3.24 -0.85
C PHE A 134 3.89 2.51 -1.71
N ILE A 135 3.79 1.19 -1.73
CA ILE A 135 4.63 0.33 -2.55
C ILE A 135 3.83 -0.92 -2.89
N THR A 136 4.05 -1.48 -4.08
CA THR A 136 3.41 -2.75 -4.45
C THR A 136 4.24 -3.91 -3.91
N PHE A 137 3.62 -5.08 -3.78
CA PHE A 137 4.32 -6.28 -3.38
C PHE A 137 5.40 -6.69 -4.39
N VAL A 138 5.17 -6.46 -5.68
CA VAL A 138 6.13 -6.80 -6.75
C VAL A 138 7.31 -5.82 -6.81
N ASP A 139 7.08 -4.56 -6.44
CA ASP A 139 8.08 -3.49 -6.47
C ASP A 139 8.87 -3.39 -5.14
N TRP A 140 8.55 -4.24 -4.16
CA TRP A 140 9.08 -4.13 -2.81
C TRP A 140 10.61 -4.15 -2.78
N GLU A 141 11.25 -5.17 -3.34
CA GLU A 141 12.71 -5.29 -3.25
C GLU A 141 13.45 -4.19 -4.02
N SER A 142 12.94 -3.79 -5.18
CA SER A 142 13.59 -2.78 -6.03
C SER A 142 13.43 -1.36 -5.49
N HIS A 143 12.33 -1.07 -4.79
CA HIS A 143 12.00 0.28 -4.33
C HIS A 143 11.94 0.45 -2.81
N PHE A 144 12.26 -0.58 -2.02
CA PHE A 144 12.35 -0.43 -0.57
C PHE A 144 13.31 0.68 -0.12
N PRO A 145 14.49 0.90 -0.75
CA PRO A 145 15.38 2.00 -0.35
C PRO A 145 14.74 3.38 -0.47
N ASP A 146 13.76 3.57 -1.37
CA ASP A 146 13.03 4.84 -1.52
C ASP A 146 12.10 5.14 -0.32
N LEU A 147 11.88 4.15 0.56
CA LEU A 147 11.07 4.29 1.79
C LEU A 147 11.90 4.68 3.02
N LEU A 148 13.24 4.59 2.94
CA LEU A 148 14.17 4.89 4.02
C LEU A 148 14.51 6.36 4.12
#